data_AF-A0A957V7E3-F1
#
_entry.id   AF-A0A957V7E3-F1
#
_cell.length_a   1.000
_cell.length_b   1.000
_cell.length_c   1.000
_cell.angle_alpha   90.00
_cell.angle_beta   90.00
_cell.angle_gamma   90.00
#
_symmetry.space_group_name_H-M   'P 1'
#
loop_
_entity.id
_entity.type
_entity.pdbx_description
1 polymer ?
#
loop_
_entity_poly.entity_id
_entity_poly.type
_entity_poly.pdbx_seq_one_letter_code
_entity_poly.pdbx_strand_id
1 'polypeptide(L)'
;MPEPILATKLYIPPPALRLAPRPRLIERLAAGTRRRLTLIAAPAGFGKTTLVSSWVAGIEAGEGPRVAWLALEREESDLARFFTYVVAALRTVAPGAGAGVLEMLQSGRPSAPQALAAALVNDLAALPGEIVLVLDDLHAVESAAVDEALAFLLDHQPPQLHLVVTTRSDPHLPLARLRARDQLAEIRAADLRFTLAEASDFLTRAMRLELPPASIAALEARTEGWIAGLQLAALSMEGRRAEGAGGMAAFVDSFTGSHRFVLDYLVEEVLNQQPAAMQRFLLRTSILERLCGPLCDAVVRDAATPGQATLEAIERANLFIVPLDNERRWYRYHHLFADLLRQSLAQTADLDENEAHRRASAWLEANGLALEAFHHAVAANDTARAAQLVAGQGMPLYLQGAAAPVLDWLATLPRAELDAQPALWVMWASALTMSGAQSSTIEEKLAAAEATLSGVAAGEEPRDLAGQIAAIRAMLAVPLNDVETIIAQAQQARALLRADNLPMRTTTAWSLGYAYQIRGERAAAGLAYAEAIDVAQASGNLMVELGATTCLGQIREAEGDLHEAEGQYRRVLEMVGDPPWPVACEAYLGLARLHYQWNELET
;
A
#
# COMPACT_ATOMS: atom_id res chain seq x y z
N MET A 1 37.83 -23.61 33.83
CA MET A 1 37.54 -22.41 34.65
C MET A 1 36.18 -21.93 34.20
N PRO A 2 35.20 -21.68 35.09
CA PRO A 2 33.94 -21.09 34.65
C PRO A 2 34.23 -19.76 33.97
N GLU A 3 33.68 -19.58 32.77
CA GLU A 3 33.79 -18.32 32.03
C GLU A 3 33.16 -17.20 32.89
N PRO A 4 33.80 -16.02 33.00
CA PRO A 4 33.24 -14.93 33.78
C PRO A 4 31.90 -14.47 33.18
N ILE A 5 30.85 -14.48 33.99
CA ILE A 5 29.52 -13.99 33.59
C ILE A 5 29.58 -12.47 33.46
N LEU A 6 29.14 -11.97 32.31
CA LEU A 6 29.01 -10.54 32.09
C LEU A 6 27.76 -10.01 32.81
N ALA A 7 27.96 -9.40 33.98
CA ALA A 7 26.87 -8.94 34.85
C ALA A 7 25.93 -7.94 34.17
N THR A 8 26.42 -7.12 33.22
CA THR A 8 25.60 -6.13 32.49
C THR A 8 24.45 -6.75 31.70
N LYS A 9 24.54 -8.02 31.30
CA LYS A 9 23.43 -8.76 30.63
C LYS A 9 22.28 -9.10 31.58
N LEU A 10 22.53 -9.07 32.89
CA LEU A 10 21.55 -9.45 33.92
C LEU A 10 20.80 -8.24 34.50
N TYR A 11 21.20 -7.01 34.13
CA TYR A 11 20.57 -5.79 34.62
C TYR A 11 19.33 -5.45 33.80
N ILE A 12 18.26 -5.08 34.51
CA ILE A 12 17.08 -4.47 33.90
C ILE A 12 17.50 -3.09 33.37
N PRO A 13 17.36 -2.82 32.06
CA PRO A 13 17.70 -1.51 31.51
C PRO A 13 16.83 -0.44 32.17
N PRO A 14 17.41 0.71 32.60
CA PRO A 14 16.62 1.79 33.18
C PRO A 14 15.61 2.30 32.15
N PRO A 15 14.42 2.75 32.59
CA PRO A 15 13.44 3.36 31.69
C PRO A 15 14.10 4.53 30.94
N ALA A 16 13.81 4.67 29.65
CA ALA A 16 14.34 5.76 28.85
C ALA A 16 13.98 7.12 29.50
N LEU A 17 14.94 8.05 29.53
CA LEU A 17 14.75 9.40 30.10
C LEU A 17 13.59 10.18 29.46
N ARG A 18 13.20 9.81 28.24
CA ARG A 18 12.13 10.41 27.45
C ARG A 18 11.08 9.34 27.12
N LEU A 19 10.29 8.95 28.12
CA LEU A 19 9.27 7.92 27.98
C LEU A 19 7.86 8.52 27.83
N ALA A 20 7.13 8.09 26.81
CA ALA A 20 5.69 8.33 26.73
C ALA A 20 4.94 7.22 27.47
N PRO A 21 3.95 7.56 28.33
CA PRO A 21 3.18 6.55 29.06
C PRO A 21 2.34 5.70 28.11
N ARG A 22 2.32 4.38 28.33
CA ARG A 22 1.58 3.42 27.49
C ARG A 22 0.63 2.53 28.32
N PRO A 23 -0.35 3.11 29.05
CA PRO A 23 -1.15 2.39 30.03
C PRO A 23 -1.83 1.14 29.45
N ARG A 24 -2.38 1.21 28.23
CA ARG A 24 -3.02 0.07 27.56
C ARG A 24 -2.12 -1.16 27.41
N LEU A 25 -0.82 -0.95 27.16
CA LEU A 25 0.13 -2.05 26.95
C LEU A 25 0.64 -2.58 28.29
N ILE A 26 0.84 -1.69 29.26
CA ILE A 26 1.17 -2.05 30.64
C ILE A 26 0.05 -2.90 31.25
N GLU A 27 -1.21 -2.53 31.05
CA GLU A 27 -2.38 -3.31 31.49
C GLU A 27 -2.44 -4.68 30.80
N ARG A 28 -2.14 -4.76 29.50
CA ARG A 28 -2.05 -6.05 28.77
C ARG A 28 -0.93 -6.95 29.30
N LEU A 29 0.23 -6.39 29.61
CA LEU A 29 1.34 -7.14 30.24
C LEU A 29 0.95 -7.63 31.64
N ALA A 30 0.33 -6.76 32.44
CA ALA A 30 -0.15 -7.12 33.77
C ALA A 30 -1.22 -8.23 33.73
N ALA A 31 -2.14 -8.20 32.78
CA ALA A 31 -3.10 -9.29 32.56
C ALA A 31 -2.44 -10.58 32.03
N GLY A 32 -1.35 -10.44 31.29
CA GLY A 32 -0.58 -11.55 30.69
C GLY A 32 0.20 -12.39 31.69
N THR A 33 0.54 -11.86 32.87
CA THR A 33 1.29 -12.58 33.92
C THR A 33 0.64 -13.89 34.38
N ARG A 34 -0.68 -14.00 34.24
CA ARG A 34 -1.44 -15.23 34.58
C ARG A 34 -1.31 -16.34 33.53
N ARG A 35 -0.72 -16.04 32.38
CA ARG A 35 -0.46 -16.99 31.28
C ARG A 35 0.95 -17.54 31.37
N ARG A 36 1.25 -18.57 30.59
CA ARG A 36 2.58 -19.21 30.59
C ARG A 36 3.65 -18.34 29.93
N LEU A 37 3.29 -17.72 28.83
CA LEU A 37 4.19 -16.92 28.01
C LEU A 37 3.56 -15.57 27.67
N THR A 38 4.32 -14.50 27.86
CA THR A 38 4.10 -13.21 27.22
C THR A 38 5.12 -13.03 26.11
N LEU A 39 4.65 -12.95 24.87
CA LEU A 39 5.49 -12.76 23.68
C LEU A 39 5.33 -11.34 23.14
N ILE A 40 6.43 -10.60 23.07
CA ILE A 40 6.51 -9.26 22.48
C ILE A 40 7.37 -9.34 21.22
N ALA A 41 6.71 -9.37 20.07
CA ALA A 41 7.35 -9.64 18.78
C ALA A 41 7.08 -8.49 17.80
N ALA A 42 8.14 -7.78 17.45
CA ALA A 42 8.09 -6.63 16.54
C ALA A 42 9.49 -6.27 16.02
N PRO A 43 9.59 -5.56 14.88
CA PRO A 43 10.87 -5.12 14.34
C PRO A 43 11.71 -4.27 15.32
N ALA A 44 12.94 -3.98 14.93
CA ALA A 44 13.78 -3.02 15.63
C ALA A 44 13.09 -1.65 15.76
N GLY A 45 13.35 -0.95 16.86
CA GLY A 45 12.83 0.42 17.05
C GLY A 45 11.35 0.55 17.43
N PHE A 46 10.63 -0.56 17.70
CA PHE A 46 9.25 -0.53 18.23
C PHE A 46 9.15 -0.44 19.77
N GLY A 47 10.29 -0.25 20.46
CA GLY A 47 10.31 -0.01 21.92
C GLY A 47 9.96 -1.23 22.78
N LYS A 48 10.27 -2.46 22.31
CA LYS A 48 10.00 -3.71 23.05
C LYS A 48 10.66 -3.72 24.43
N THR A 49 11.99 -3.59 24.47
CA THR A 49 12.78 -3.53 25.72
C THR A 49 12.30 -2.40 26.62
N THR A 50 12.09 -1.20 26.06
CA THR A 50 11.58 -0.04 26.81
C THR A 50 10.22 -0.29 27.45
N LEU A 51 9.31 -0.98 26.75
CA LEU A 51 8.00 -1.35 27.29
C LEU A 51 8.13 -2.31 28.48
N VAL A 52 8.96 -3.36 28.35
CA VAL A 52 9.16 -4.33 29.43
C VAL A 52 9.85 -3.68 30.62
N SER A 53 10.91 -2.90 30.42
CA SER A 53 11.58 -2.13 31.48
C SER A 53 10.61 -1.21 32.22
N SER A 54 9.73 -0.50 31.49
CA SER A 54 8.72 0.37 32.11
C SER A 54 7.69 -0.41 32.92
N TRP A 55 7.30 -1.61 32.47
CA TRP A 55 6.38 -2.47 33.19
C TRP A 55 7.00 -3.04 34.46
N VAL A 56 8.26 -3.49 34.37
CA VAL A 56 9.03 -4.01 35.51
C VAL A 56 9.25 -2.94 36.57
N ALA A 57 9.58 -1.70 36.19
CA ALA A 57 9.71 -0.59 37.13
C ALA A 57 8.40 -0.32 37.92
N GLY A 58 7.24 -0.55 37.30
CA GLY A 58 5.94 -0.46 37.97
C GLY A 58 5.67 -1.61 38.95
N ILE A 59 6.23 -2.80 38.68
CA ILE A 59 6.16 -3.97 39.57
C ILE A 59 7.03 -3.77 40.81
N GLU A 60 8.27 -3.31 40.63
CA GLU A 60 9.23 -3.09 41.73
C GLU A 60 8.78 -2.01 42.73
N ALA A 61 7.89 -1.11 42.31
CA ALA A 61 7.28 -0.11 43.19
C ALA A 61 6.19 -0.69 44.13
N GLY A 62 5.80 -1.96 43.98
CA GLY A 62 4.79 -2.64 44.79
C GLY A 62 5.24 -3.99 45.36
N GLU A 63 4.33 -4.76 45.94
CA GLU A 63 4.57 -6.15 46.42
C GLU A 63 4.40 -7.19 45.29
N GLY A 64 5.00 -6.91 44.12
CA GLY A 64 4.83 -7.74 42.93
C GLY A 64 5.79 -8.95 42.84
N PRO A 65 5.71 -9.75 41.75
CA PRO A 65 6.61 -10.87 41.52
C PRO A 65 8.07 -10.42 41.36
N ARG A 66 9.01 -11.30 41.67
CA ARG A 66 10.45 -11.01 41.50
C ARG A 66 10.84 -11.14 40.04
N VAL A 67 11.59 -10.17 39.50
CA VAL A 67 11.93 -10.14 38.08
C VAL A 67 13.41 -10.46 37.85
N ALA A 68 13.67 -11.55 37.13
CA ALA A 68 14.98 -11.88 36.59
C ALA A 68 15.05 -11.41 35.13
N TRP A 69 16.15 -10.74 34.75
CA TRP A 69 16.36 -10.24 33.40
C TRP A 69 17.58 -10.90 32.76
N LEU A 70 17.47 -11.26 31.49
CA LEU A 70 18.59 -11.71 30.66
C LEU A 70 18.50 -11.08 29.27
N ALA A 71 19.47 -10.23 28.94
CA ALA A 71 19.72 -9.79 27.58
C ALA A 71 20.55 -10.86 26.84
N LEU A 72 20.03 -11.33 25.71
CA LEU A 72 20.63 -12.40 24.92
C LEU A 72 21.45 -11.83 23.76
N GLU A 73 22.60 -12.43 23.51
CA GLU A 73 23.46 -12.19 22.35
C GLU A 73 23.76 -13.52 21.63
N ARG A 74 24.48 -13.44 20.51
CA ARG A 74 24.72 -14.59 19.63
C ARG A 74 25.50 -15.71 20.32
N GLU A 75 26.40 -15.35 21.22
CA GLU A 75 27.23 -16.28 21.99
C GLU A 75 26.38 -17.24 22.83
N GLU A 76 25.18 -16.83 23.25
CA GLU A 76 24.23 -17.66 23.99
C GLU A 76 23.48 -18.68 23.11
N SER A 77 23.86 -18.84 21.83
CA SER A 77 23.45 -19.97 20.98
C SER A 77 24.01 -21.32 21.45
N ASP A 78 25.11 -21.29 22.22
CA ASP A 78 25.59 -22.47 22.93
C ASP A 78 24.68 -22.79 24.12
N LEU A 79 24.17 -24.03 24.15
CA LEU A 79 23.19 -24.48 25.14
C LEU A 79 23.70 -24.38 26.58
N ALA A 80 24.97 -24.73 26.82
CA ALA A 80 25.55 -24.69 28.16
C ALA A 80 25.70 -23.24 28.64
N ARG A 81 26.14 -22.34 27.75
CA ARG A 81 26.24 -20.91 28.03
C ARG A 81 24.86 -20.29 28.26
N PHE A 82 23.87 -20.61 27.44
CA PHE A 82 22.48 -20.18 27.61
C PHE A 82 21.97 -20.49 29.02
N PHE A 83 22.03 -21.76 29.43
CA PHE A 83 21.59 -22.16 30.77
C PHE A 83 22.43 -21.55 31.89
N THR A 84 23.74 -21.35 31.68
CA THR A 84 24.59 -20.66 32.66
C THR A 84 24.09 -19.23 32.91
N TYR A 85 23.76 -18.49 31.85
CA TYR A 85 23.23 -17.14 31.96
C TYR A 85 21.80 -17.08 32.49
N VAL A 86 20.93 -18.03 32.12
CA VAL A 86 19.58 -18.15 32.68
C VAL A 86 19.64 -18.39 34.18
N VAL A 87 20.49 -19.31 34.64
CA VAL A 87 20.67 -19.57 36.08
C VAL A 87 21.26 -18.35 36.77
N ALA A 88 22.23 -17.67 36.16
CA ALA A 88 22.81 -16.45 36.70
C ALA A 88 21.75 -15.34 36.88
N ALA A 89 20.88 -15.14 35.88
CA ALA A 89 19.77 -14.20 35.93
C ALA A 89 18.80 -14.53 37.07
N LEU A 90 18.37 -15.79 37.18
CA LEU A 90 17.44 -16.24 38.23
C LEU A 90 18.03 -16.10 39.64
N ARG A 91 19.35 -16.31 39.79
CA ARG A 91 20.04 -16.16 41.08
C ARG A 91 20.09 -14.73 41.60
N THR A 92 19.87 -13.73 40.76
CA THR A 92 19.77 -12.33 41.21
C THR A 92 18.55 -12.11 42.11
N VAL A 93 17.48 -12.88 41.92
CA VAL A 93 16.22 -12.78 42.67
C VAL A 93 15.92 -13.99 43.56
N ALA A 94 16.53 -15.13 43.27
CA ALA A 94 16.38 -16.38 44.00
C ALA A 94 17.72 -17.12 44.07
N PRO A 95 18.53 -16.91 45.14
CA PRO A 95 19.89 -17.44 45.24
C PRO A 95 20.02 -18.97 45.08
N GLY A 96 18.96 -19.72 45.42
CA GLY A 96 18.89 -21.19 45.29
C GLY A 96 18.53 -21.71 43.90
N ALA A 97 18.20 -20.83 42.94
CA ALA A 97 17.77 -21.25 41.61
C ALA A 97 18.90 -21.92 40.81
N GLY A 98 18.56 -22.97 40.05
CA GLY A 98 19.43 -23.59 39.04
C GLY A 98 20.64 -24.34 39.58
N ALA A 99 20.61 -24.79 40.84
CA ALA A 99 21.71 -25.58 41.42
C ALA A 99 21.92 -26.91 40.67
N GLY A 100 20.84 -27.64 40.37
CA GLY A 100 20.93 -28.91 39.64
C GLY A 100 21.44 -28.72 38.21
N VAL A 101 21.04 -27.63 37.56
CA VAL A 101 21.53 -27.26 36.21
C VAL A 101 23.05 -27.04 36.23
N LEU A 102 23.56 -26.26 37.18
CA LEU A 102 25.00 -25.99 37.26
C LEU A 102 25.82 -27.23 37.58
N GLU A 103 25.33 -28.12 38.44
CA GLU A 103 25.99 -29.41 38.72
C GLU A 103 26.11 -30.26 37.44
N MET A 104 25.04 -30.32 36.64
CA MET A 104 25.05 -31.02 35.36
C MET A 104 26.06 -30.41 34.38
N LEU A 105 26.11 -29.08 34.27
CA LEU A 105 27.06 -28.38 33.41
C LEU A 105 28.52 -28.56 33.87
N GLN A 106 28.76 -28.56 35.18
CA GLN A 106 30.09 -28.79 35.77
C GLN A 106 30.60 -30.22 35.63
N SER A 107 29.70 -31.20 35.41
CA SER A 107 30.09 -32.60 35.18
C SER A 107 30.88 -32.82 33.88
N GLY A 108 30.88 -31.83 32.97
CA GLY A 108 31.58 -31.87 31.69
C GLY A 108 30.99 -32.85 30.67
N ARG A 109 29.81 -33.43 30.95
CA ARG A 109 29.11 -34.33 30.04
C ARG A 109 28.09 -33.55 29.20
N PRO A 110 28.00 -33.83 27.88
CA PRO A 110 26.95 -33.24 27.05
C PRO A 110 25.58 -33.65 27.62
N SER A 111 24.79 -32.64 27.98
CA SER A 111 23.46 -32.82 28.56
C SER A 111 22.41 -32.54 27.50
N ALA A 112 21.37 -33.37 27.43
CA ALA A 112 20.26 -33.14 26.52
C ALA A 112 19.53 -31.83 26.90
N PRO A 113 19.03 -31.05 25.93
CA PRO A 113 18.29 -29.81 26.19
C PRO A 113 17.15 -29.97 27.19
N GLN A 114 16.37 -31.05 27.07
CA GLN A 114 15.25 -31.34 27.97
C GLN A 114 15.72 -31.71 29.37
N ALA A 115 16.90 -32.31 29.52
CA ALA A 115 17.43 -32.69 30.83
C ALA A 115 17.83 -31.44 31.64
N LEU A 116 18.46 -30.46 30.99
CA LEU A 116 18.77 -29.16 31.62
C LEU A 116 17.49 -28.37 31.93
N ALA A 117 16.53 -28.36 31.00
CA ALA A 117 15.23 -27.72 31.23
C ALA A 117 14.44 -28.38 32.37
N ALA A 118 14.45 -29.71 32.48
CA ALA A 118 13.81 -30.46 33.55
C ALA A 118 14.46 -30.19 34.92
N ALA A 119 15.79 -30.12 34.98
CA ALA A 119 16.50 -29.73 36.19
C ALA A 119 16.10 -28.31 36.63
N LEU A 120 16.02 -27.37 35.68
CA LEU A 120 15.57 -26.01 35.96
C LEU A 120 14.12 -25.96 36.47
N VAL A 121 13.21 -26.70 35.85
CA VAL A 121 11.80 -26.79 36.28
C VAL A 121 11.70 -27.29 37.72
N ASN A 122 12.43 -28.35 38.06
CA ASN A 122 12.42 -28.92 39.41
C ASN A 122 12.99 -27.94 40.45
N ASP A 123 14.09 -27.27 40.13
CA ASP A 123 14.70 -26.26 41.00
C ASP A 123 13.72 -25.09 41.25
N LEU A 124 13.05 -24.62 40.20
CA LEU A 124 12.09 -23.51 40.30
C LEU A 124 10.79 -23.90 41.03
N ALA A 125 10.30 -25.13 40.85
CA ALA A 125 9.11 -25.61 41.54
C ALA A 125 9.28 -25.70 43.06
N ALA A 126 10.52 -25.86 43.54
CA ALA A 126 10.87 -25.90 44.95
C ALA A 126 11.00 -24.51 45.61
N LEU A 127 11.03 -23.43 44.82
CA LEU A 127 11.21 -22.07 45.33
C LEU A 127 9.86 -21.42 45.71
N PRO A 128 9.82 -20.66 46.81
CA PRO A 128 8.65 -19.86 47.16
C PRO A 128 8.62 -18.52 46.41
N GLY A 129 7.42 -18.08 46.06
CA GLY A 129 7.17 -16.77 45.44
C GLY A 129 7.14 -16.82 43.91
N GLU A 130 6.42 -15.87 43.31
CA GLU A 130 6.30 -15.74 41.86
C GLU A 130 7.55 -15.09 41.26
N ILE A 131 8.03 -15.64 40.15
CA ILE A 131 9.21 -15.22 39.41
C ILE A 131 8.82 -14.93 37.96
N VAL A 132 9.16 -13.75 37.49
CA VAL A 132 9.11 -13.38 36.07
C VAL A 132 10.52 -13.50 35.51
N LEU A 133 10.71 -14.34 34.49
CA LEU A 133 11.95 -14.39 33.72
C LEU A 133 11.76 -13.63 32.40
N VAL A 134 12.51 -12.55 32.21
CA VAL A 134 12.56 -11.80 30.96
C VAL A 134 13.75 -12.27 30.13
N LEU A 135 13.47 -12.78 28.94
CA LEU A 135 14.45 -13.06 27.90
C LEU A 135 14.34 -11.96 26.83
N ASP A 136 15.26 -11.00 26.89
CA ASP A 136 15.30 -9.87 25.96
C ASP A 136 16.15 -10.25 24.73
N ASP A 137 15.64 -9.94 23.55
CA ASP A 137 16.26 -10.16 22.25
C ASP A 137 16.54 -11.64 21.89
N LEU A 138 15.56 -12.53 22.12
CA LEU A 138 15.69 -13.97 21.82
C LEU A 138 16.10 -14.30 20.37
N HIS A 139 15.73 -13.47 19.40
CA HIS A 139 16.16 -13.60 18.00
C HIS A 139 17.69 -13.61 17.78
N ALA A 140 18.49 -13.11 18.74
CA ALA A 140 19.95 -13.20 18.65
C ALA A 140 20.48 -14.63 18.83
N VAL A 141 19.68 -15.52 19.42
CA VAL A 141 20.02 -16.90 19.74
C VAL A 141 19.46 -17.83 18.67
N GLU A 142 20.32 -18.25 17.73
CA GLU A 142 19.94 -19.14 16.63
C GLU A 142 20.35 -20.58 16.95
N SER A 143 19.54 -21.28 17.75
CA SER A 143 19.88 -22.63 18.22
C SER A 143 18.66 -23.51 18.46
N ALA A 144 18.51 -24.56 17.64
CA ALA A 144 17.44 -25.55 17.78
C ALA A 144 17.44 -26.24 19.16
N ALA A 145 18.63 -26.39 19.77
CA ALA A 145 18.76 -26.95 21.11
C ALA A 145 18.16 -26.02 22.18
N VAL A 146 18.34 -24.70 22.04
CA VAL A 146 17.71 -23.71 22.94
C VAL A 146 16.21 -23.68 22.73
N ASP A 147 15.73 -23.72 21.48
CA ASP A 147 14.30 -23.78 21.16
C ASP A 147 13.63 -25.02 21.79
N GLU A 148 14.28 -26.19 21.70
CA GLU A 148 13.82 -27.44 22.29
C GLU A 148 13.75 -27.37 23.83
N ALA A 149 14.76 -26.77 24.46
CA ALA A 149 14.78 -26.54 25.90
C ALA A 149 13.66 -25.57 26.34
N LEU A 150 13.45 -24.47 25.61
CA LEU A 150 12.39 -23.49 25.90
C LEU A 150 10.99 -24.08 25.68
N ALA A 151 10.79 -24.87 24.62
CA ALA A 151 9.54 -25.58 24.39
C ALA A 151 9.24 -26.56 25.53
N PHE A 152 10.25 -27.30 26.00
CA PHE A 152 10.11 -28.19 27.15
C PHE A 152 9.75 -27.44 28.43
N LEU A 153 10.45 -26.32 28.70
CA LEU A 153 10.18 -25.44 29.86
C LEU A 153 8.74 -24.91 29.82
N LEU A 154 8.24 -24.50 28.65
CA LEU A 154 6.87 -24.01 28.48
C LEU A 154 5.82 -25.10 28.67
N ASP A 155 6.11 -26.35 28.32
CA ASP A 155 5.19 -27.48 28.52
C ASP A 155 5.12 -27.91 29.99
N HIS A 156 6.23 -27.81 30.73
CA HIS A 156 6.35 -28.24 32.13
C HIS A 156 6.52 -27.06 33.10
N GLN A 157 6.13 -25.85 32.69
CA GLN A 157 6.37 -24.63 33.44
C GLN A 157 5.74 -24.73 34.84
N PRO A 158 6.52 -24.48 35.91
CA PRO A 158 5.97 -24.43 37.27
C PRO A 158 5.05 -23.20 37.41
N PRO A 159 3.98 -23.27 38.23
CA PRO A 159 3.00 -22.18 38.37
C PRO A 159 3.59 -20.86 38.88
N GLN A 160 4.75 -20.91 39.54
CA GLN A 160 5.46 -19.75 40.04
C GLN A 160 6.25 -19.00 38.95
N LEU A 161 6.51 -19.62 37.79
CA LEU A 161 7.30 -19.02 36.72
C LEU A 161 6.40 -18.43 35.64
N HIS A 162 6.57 -17.15 35.35
CA HIS A 162 6.06 -16.50 34.14
C HIS A 162 7.23 -16.16 33.20
N LEU A 163 7.10 -16.50 31.91
CA LEU A 163 8.12 -16.20 30.91
C LEU A 163 7.70 -15.00 30.06
N VAL A 164 8.57 -14.00 29.95
CA VAL A 164 8.41 -12.86 29.04
C VAL A 164 9.54 -12.93 28.00
N VAL A 165 9.17 -12.94 26.73
CA VAL A 165 10.13 -12.98 25.62
C VAL A 165 9.96 -11.74 24.75
N THR A 166 11.05 -11.04 24.50
CA THR A 166 11.12 -10.04 23.43
C THR A 166 11.90 -10.59 22.25
N THR A 167 11.46 -10.27 21.04
CA THR A 167 12.08 -10.81 19.82
C THR A 167 11.76 -9.93 18.60
N ARG A 168 12.63 -9.97 17.58
CA ARG A 168 12.37 -9.32 16.28
C ARG A 168 11.44 -10.14 15.39
N SER A 169 11.44 -11.46 15.50
CA SER A 169 10.68 -12.41 14.67
C SER A 169 10.00 -13.49 15.53
N ASP A 170 9.07 -14.24 14.95
CA ASP A 170 8.42 -15.34 15.67
C ASP A 170 9.46 -16.43 15.99
N PRO A 171 9.66 -16.78 17.28
CA PRO A 171 10.60 -17.82 17.66
C PRO A 171 10.04 -19.20 17.27
N HIS A 172 10.92 -20.20 17.16
CA HIS A 172 10.56 -21.59 16.84
C HIS A 172 9.92 -22.32 18.04
N LEU A 173 8.88 -21.72 18.59
CA LEU A 173 8.11 -22.22 19.73
C LEU A 173 6.70 -22.65 19.29
N PRO A 174 6.02 -23.53 20.05
CA PRO A 174 4.68 -24.01 19.73
C PRO A 174 3.57 -22.96 20.01
N LEU A 175 3.70 -21.76 19.43
CA LEU A 175 2.85 -20.60 19.71
C LEU A 175 1.36 -20.87 19.41
N ALA A 176 1.05 -21.55 18.30
CA ALA A 176 -0.32 -21.89 17.94
C ALA A 176 -1.01 -22.75 19.01
N ARG A 177 -0.28 -23.70 19.61
CA ARG A 177 -0.78 -24.56 20.68
C ARG A 177 -1.02 -23.76 21.96
N LEU A 178 -0.12 -22.85 22.32
CA LEU A 178 -0.27 -21.98 23.49
C LEU A 178 -1.45 -21.02 23.31
N ARG A 179 -1.62 -20.47 22.10
CA ARG A 179 -2.75 -19.60 21.73
C ARG A 179 -4.09 -20.33 21.86
N ALA A 180 -4.18 -21.56 21.35
CA ALA A 180 -5.40 -22.37 21.45
C ALA A 180 -5.79 -22.74 22.89
N ARG A 181 -4.84 -22.68 23.84
CA ARG A 181 -5.05 -22.99 25.27
C ARG A 181 -5.20 -21.75 26.15
N ASP A 182 -5.26 -20.54 25.58
CA ASP A 182 -5.20 -19.27 26.31
C ASP A 182 -3.98 -19.15 27.25
N GLN A 183 -2.86 -19.77 26.86
CA GLN A 183 -1.60 -19.79 27.61
C GLN A 183 -0.58 -18.75 27.10
N LEU A 184 -0.96 -17.95 26.11
CA LEU A 184 -0.09 -16.98 25.43
C LEU A 184 -0.73 -15.58 25.43
N ALA A 185 -0.02 -14.59 25.99
CA ALA A 185 -0.29 -13.17 25.78
C ALA A 185 0.62 -12.67 24.66
N GLU A 186 0.06 -12.07 23.61
CA GLU A 186 0.85 -11.53 22.48
C GLU A 186 0.73 -10.01 22.41
N ILE A 187 1.86 -9.36 22.16
CA ILE A 187 1.94 -7.95 21.79
C ILE A 187 2.75 -7.87 20.49
N ARG A 188 2.10 -7.46 19.41
CA ARG A 188 2.69 -7.44 18.07
C ARG A 188 3.07 -6.03 17.63
N ALA A 189 3.77 -5.89 16.49
CA ALA A 189 4.16 -4.59 15.94
C ALA A 189 2.98 -3.61 15.84
N ALA A 190 1.81 -4.07 15.38
CA ALA A 190 0.59 -3.25 15.30
C ALA A 190 0.13 -2.73 16.67
N ASP A 191 0.28 -3.52 17.73
CA ASP A 191 -0.01 -3.10 19.09
C ASP A 191 1.02 -2.10 19.61
N LEU A 192 2.29 -2.25 19.22
CA LEU A 192 3.40 -1.40 19.67
C LEU A 192 3.49 -0.06 18.94
N ARG A 193 2.80 0.13 17.81
CA ARG A 193 2.71 1.44 17.16
C ARG A 193 2.18 2.48 18.13
N PHE A 194 2.77 3.68 18.12
CA PHE A 194 2.19 4.80 18.82
C PHE A 194 0.85 5.14 18.17
N THR A 195 -0.16 5.28 19.02
CA THR A 195 -1.40 5.96 18.64
C THR A 195 -1.11 7.45 18.46
N LEU A 196 -2.01 8.18 17.79
CA LEU A 196 -1.88 9.65 17.68
C LEU A 196 -1.73 10.33 19.05
N ALA A 197 -2.42 9.84 20.07
CA ALA A 197 -2.30 10.34 21.44
C ALA A 197 -0.92 10.03 22.05
N GLU A 198 -0.41 8.81 21.90
CA GLU A 198 0.92 8.41 22.36
C GLU A 198 2.03 9.20 21.63
N ALA A 199 1.89 9.40 20.32
CA ALA A 199 2.81 10.19 19.50
C ALA A 199 2.81 11.67 19.92
N SER A 200 1.63 12.25 20.16
CA SER A 200 1.49 13.61 20.68
C SER A 200 2.17 13.77 22.03
N ASP A 201 1.91 12.88 22.99
CA ASP A 201 2.53 12.92 24.31
C ASP A 201 4.06 12.73 24.22
N PHE A 202 4.53 11.84 23.35
CA PHE A 202 5.97 11.65 23.12
C PHE A 202 6.64 12.91 22.57
N LEU A 203 6.11 13.49 21.49
CA LEU A 203 6.70 14.67 20.85
C LEU A 203 6.64 15.91 21.75
N THR A 204 5.52 16.13 22.43
CA THR A 204 5.30 17.35 23.24
C THR A 204 5.93 17.26 24.63
N ARG A 205 5.79 16.15 25.35
CA ARG A 205 6.26 16.03 26.73
C ARG A 205 7.67 15.47 26.81
N ALA A 206 7.94 14.38 26.10
CA ALA A 206 9.22 13.67 26.19
C ALA A 206 10.31 14.38 25.36
N MET A 207 10.00 14.76 24.12
CA MET A 207 10.92 15.48 23.23
C MET A 207 10.83 17.02 23.36
N ARG A 208 9.84 17.54 24.11
CA ARG A 208 9.64 18.97 24.35
C ARG A 208 9.54 19.79 23.05
N LEU A 209 8.90 19.25 22.02
CA LEU A 209 8.67 19.95 20.75
C LEU A 209 7.29 20.61 20.76
N GLU A 210 7.24 21.86 20.30
CA GLU A 210 5.99 22.61 20.14
C GLU A 210 5.54 22.50 18.68
N LEU A 211 4.74 21.47 18.39
CA LEU A 211 4.24 21.19 17.05
C LEU A 211 2.71 21.38 16.98
N PRO A 212 2.19 21.95 15.88
CA PRO A 212 0.75 21.96 15.63
C PRO A 212 0.18 20.53 15.55
N PRO A 213 -1.08 20.29 15.96
CA PRO A 213 -1.70 18.97 15.86
C PRO A 213 -1.66 18.37 14.45
N ALA A 214 -1.79 19.19 13.40
CA ALA A 214 -1.69 18.74 12.02
C ALA A 214 -0.30 18.18 11.68
N SER A 215 0.77 18.78 12.20
CA SER A 215 2.15 18.30 12.01
C SER A 215 2.41 17.01 12.78
N ILE A 216 1.83 16.86 13.97
CA ILE A 216 1.90 15.60 14.73
C ILE A 216 1.18 14.48 13.96
N ALA A 217 -0.01 14.75 13.43
CA ALA A 217 -0.76 13.79 12.63
C ALA A 217 -0.01 13.42 11.34
N ALA A 218 0.62 14.40 10.67
CA ALA A 218 1.44 14.14 9.49
C ALA A 218 2.66 13.26 9.82
N LEU A 219 3.38 13.54 10.92
CA LEU A 219 4.50 12.70 11.37
C LEU A 219 4.06 11.29 11.74
N GLU A 220 2.94 11.15 12.46
CA GLU A 220 2.39 9.84 12.82
C GLU A 220 2.01 9.06 11.56
N ALA A 221 1.31 9.68 10.61
CA ALA A 221 0.91 9.03 9.36
C ALA A 221 2.12 8.57 8.52
N ARG A 222 3.20 9.35 8.47
CA ARG A 222 4.41 9.02 7.71
C ARG A 222 5.28 7.96 8.39
N THR A 223 5.33 7.99 9.72
CA THR A 223 6.05 6.99 10.52
C THR A 223 5.20 5.74 10.80
N GLU A 224 3.90 5.78 10.47
CA GLU A 224 2.86 4.81 10.87
C GLU A 224 2.96 4.40 12.36
N GLY A 225 3.27 5.38 13.22
CA GLY A 225 3.45 5.17 14.66
C GLY A 225 4.74 4.44 15.06
N TRP A 226 5.73 4.30 14.16
CA TRP A 226 7.03 3.71 14.48
C TRP A 226 7.84 4.60 15.42
N ILE A 227 8.10 4.09 16.64
CA ILE A 227 8.67 4.86 17.75
C ILE A 227 10.07 5.39 17.40
N ALA A 228 10.96 4.54 16.90
CA ALA A 228 12.29 4.98 16.49
C ALA A 228 12.22 6.00 15.34
N GLY A 229 11.31 5.83 14.38
CA GLY A 229 11.06 6.82 13.33
C GLY A 229 10.66 8.18 13.88
N LEU A 230 9.72 8.22 14.83
CA LEU A 230 9.31 9.45 15.51
C LEU A 230 10.45 10.06 16.35
N GLN A 231 11.26 9.23 17.00
CA GLN A 231 12.43 9.70 17.75
C GLN A 231 13.50 10.32 16.83
N LEU A 232 13.80 9.68 15.69
CA LEU A 232 14.75 10.19 14.70
C LEU A 232 14.24 11.48 14.04
N ALA A 233 12.94 11.56 13.76
CA ALA A 233 12.29 12.80 13.31
C ALA A 233 12.48 13.92 14.34
N ALA A 234 12.20 13.63 15.61
CA ALA A 234 12.31 14.60 16.70
C ALA A 234 13.76 15.07 16.94
N LEU A 235 14.75 14.17 16.91
CA LEU A 235 16.17 14.52 17.01
C LEU A 235 16.62 15.42 15.85
N SER A 236 16.12 15.16 14.63
CA SER A 236 16.41 15.99 13.45
C SER A 236 15.83 17.40 13.56
N MET A 237 14.71 17.55 14.27
CA MET A 237 14.07 18.85 14.55
C MET A 237 14.73 19.62 15.71
N GLU A 238 15.32 18.94 16.69
CA GLU A 238 16.04 19.61 17.80
C GLU A 238 17.16 20.53 17.29
N GLY A 239 17.88 20.11 16.24
CA GLY A 239 18.92 20.94 15.60
C GLY A 239 18.39 22.19 14.90
N ARG A 240 17.11 22.20 14.51
CA ARG A 240 16.44 23.32 13.79
C ARG A 240 15.52 24.14 14.67
N ARG A 241 15.59 23.95 16.00
CA ARG A 241 14.75 24.69 16.96
C ARG A 241 14.92 26.22 16.86
N ALA A 242 16.06 26.67 16.36
CA ALA A 242 16.36 28.08 16.12
C ALA A 242 15.56 28.70 14.95
N GLU A 243 15.01 27.89 14.03
CA GLU A 243 14.26 28.35 12.85
C GLU A 243 12.76 28.62 13.15
N GLY A 244 12.33 28.39 14.39
CA GLY A 244 10.96 28.61 14.85
C GLY A 244 9.93 27.60 14.32
N ALA A 245 8.64 27.84 14.62
CA ALA A 245 7.55 26.92 14.28
C ALA A 245 7.36 26.72 12.76
N GLY A 246 7.69 27.72 11.94
CA GLY A 246 7.62 27.64 10.48
C GLY A 246 8.64 26.65 9.88
N GLY A 247 9.87 26.63 10.40
CA GLY A 247 10.90 25.69 9.96
C GLY A 247 10.58 24.24 10.34
N MET A 248 9.93 24.02 11.48
CA MET A 248 9.50 22.69 11.91
C MET A 248 8.36 22.14 11.04
N ALA A 249 7.37 22.97 10.68
CA ALA A 249 6.29 22.54 9.79
C ALA A 249 6.82 22.15 8.40
N ALA A 250 7.71 22.96 7.82
CA ALA A 250 8.36 22.64 6.55
C ALA A 250 9.23 21.37 6.62
N PHE A 251 9.86 21.10 7.77
CA PHE A 251 10.56 19.83 7.98
C PHE A 251 9.59 18.64 7.99
N VAL A 252 8.46 18.75 8.69
CA VAL A 252 7.45 17.69 8.71
C VAL A 252 6.92 17.39 7.32
N ASP A 253 6.67 18.44 6.52
CA ASP A 253 6.21 18.29 5.13
C ASP A 253 7.23 17.62 4.22
N SER A 254 8.53 17.79 4.51
CA SER A 254 9.61 17.13 3.77
C SER A 254 10.07 15.81 4.39
N PHE A 255 9.59 15.41 5.57
CA PHE A 255 10.05 14.22 6.29
C PHE A 255 9.62 12.91 5.61
N THR A 256 10.56 12.20 5.03
CA THR A 256 10.40 10.94 4.30
C THR A 256 11.42 9.91 4.79
N GLY A 257 11.37 8.68 4.27
CA GLY A 257 12.40 7.68 4.60
C GLY A 257 13.81 8.06 4.12
N SER A 258 13.93 9.06 3.24
CA SER A 258 15.20 9.56 2.69
C SER A 258 15.94 10.56 3.58
N HIS A 259 15.47 10.81 4.81
CA HIS A 259 16.20 11.65 5.77
C HIS A 259 17.38 10.90 6.35
N ARG A 260 18.56 11.53 6.38
CA ARG A 260 19.85 10.92 6.78
C ARG A 260 19.77 10.04 8.02
N PHE A 261 19.18 10.52 9.11
CA PHE A 261 19.10 9.76 10.37
C PHE A 261 18.20 8.51 10.27
N VAL A 262 17.12 8.57 9.48
CA VAL A 262 16.23 7.43 9.23
C VAL A 262 16.91 6.44 8.30
N LEU A 263 17.59 6.94 7.27
CA LEU A 263 18.38 6.13 6.35
C LEU A 263 19.47 5.35 7.08
N ASP A 264 20.34 6.04 7.82
CA ASP A 264 21.48 5.43 8.51
C ASP A 264 20.98 4.29 9.43
N TYR A 265 19.91 4.53 10.18
CA TYR A 265 19.31 3.50 11.04
C TYR A 265 18.74 2.31 10.24
N LEU A 266 17.87 2.56 9.25
CA LEU A 266 17.22 1.47 8.51
C LEU A 266 18.22 0.67 7.66
N VAL A 267 19.28 1.31 7.15
CA VAL A 267 20.36 0.62 6.45
C VAL A 267 21.12 -0.28 7.41
N GLU A 268 21.61 0.25 8.55
CA GLU A 268 22.46 -0.49 9.48
C GLU A 268 21.71 -1.59 10.24
N GLU A 269 20.51 -1.30 10.74
CA GLU A 269 19.74 -2.19 11.62
C GLU A 269 18.81 -3.16 10.89
N VAL A 270 18.41 -2.84 9.65
CA VAL A 270 17.44 -3.65 8.89
C VAL A 270 18.08 -4.22 7.64
N LEU A 271 18.51 -3.37 6.69
CA LEU A 271 18.92 -3.83 5.36
C LEU A 271 20.25 -4.59 5.37
N ASN A 272 21.29 -4.08 6.04
CA ASN A 272 22.63 -4.67 6.09
C ASN A 272 22.67 -6.00 6.87
N GLN A 273 21.68 -6.23 7.73
CA GLN A 273 21.54 -7.49 8.46
C GLN A 273 20.96 -8.62 7.59
N GLN A 274 20.45 -8.32 6.39
CA GLN A 274 19.84 -9.32 5.52
C GLN A 274 20.87 -10.01 4.61
N PRO A 275 20.66 -11.30 4.27
CA PRO A 275 21.45 -11.96 3.24
C PRO A 275 21.38 -11.23 1.88
N ALA A 276 22.44 -11.30 1.08
CA ALA A 276 22.55 -10.58 -0.20
C ALA A 276 21.42 -10.88 -1.20
N ALA A 277 20.82 -12.08 -1.15
CA ALA A 277 19.66 -12.43 -1.97
C ALA A 277 18.39 -11.67 -1.53
N MET A 278 18.17 -11.55 -0.22
CA MET A 278 17.04 -10.82 0.35
C MET A 278 17.17 -9.31 0.10
N GLN A 279 18.38 -8.74 0.25
CA GLN A 279 18.61 -7.33 -0.08
C GLN A 279 18.26 -7.03 -1.54
N ARG A 280 18.70 -7.87 -2.49
CA ARG A 280 18.35 -7.73 -3.91
C ARG A 280 16.85 -7.82 -4.18
N PHE A 281 16.14 -8.74 -3.49
CA PHE A 281 14.69 -8.86 -3.59
C PHE A 281 13.99 -7.58 -3.10
N LEU A 282 14.35 -7.09 -1.91
CA LEU A 282 13.77 -5.88 -1.31
C LEU A 282 13.99 -4.66 -2.21
N LEU A 283 15.22 -4.47 -2.71
CA LEU A 283 15.55 -3.35 -3.59
C LEU A 283 14.77 -3.41 -4.92
N ARG A 284 14.78 -4.55 -5.62
CA ARG A 284 14.09 -4.68 -6.93
C ARG A 284 12.58 -4.51 -6.84
N THR A 285 11.98 -4.93 -5.73
CA THR A 285 10.52 -4.85 -5.54
C THR A 285 10.07 -3.53 -4.89
N SER A 286 11.00 -2.65 -4.49
CA SER A 286 10.69 -1.36 -3.85
C SER A 286 9.96 -0.36 -4.76
N ILE A 287 10.02 -0.58 -6.07
CA ILE A 287 9.28 0.19 -7.07
C ILE A 287 7.76 -0.08 -7.03
N LEU A 288 7.34 -1.18 -6.40
CA LEU A 288 5.95 -1.61 -6.35
C LEU A 288 5.24 -0.97 -5.15
N GLU A 289 4.09 -0.35 -5.39
CA GLU A 289 3.22 0.15 -4.32
C GLU A 289 2.53 -0.98 -3.55
N ARG A 290 2.12 -2.02 -4.30
CA ARG A 290 1.52 -3.25 -3.79
C ARG A 290 2.26 -4.46 -4.34
N LEU A 291 2.50 -5.44 -3.48
CA LEU A 291 3.26 -6.65 -3.79
C LEU A 291 2.38 -7.87 -3.67
N CYS A 292 2.47 -8.78 -4.63
CA CYS A 292 2.03 -10.16 -4.49
C CYS A 292 3.11 -11.08 -5.04
N GLY A 293 3.10 -12.36 -4.64
CA GLY A 293 4.13 -13.32 -5.07
C GLY A 293 4.38 -13.34 -6.59
N PRO A 294 3.35 -13.56 -7.42
CA PRO A 294 3.51 -13.61 -8.87
C PRO A 294 4.03 -12.30 -9.51
N LEU A 295 3.67 -11.13 -8.97
CA LEU A 295 4.20 -9.85 -9.43
C LEU A 295 5.67 -9.68 -9.04
N CYS A 296 6.06 -10.10 -7.83
CA CYS A 296 7.46 -10.09 -7.41
C CYS A 296 8.31 -11.00 -8.30
N ASP A 297 7.80 -12.19 -8.65
CA ASP A 297 8.47 -13.13 -9.56
C ASP A 297 8.70 -12.51 -10.94
N ALA A 298 7.71 -11.81 -11.47
CA ALA A 298 7.80 -11.13 -12.76
C ALA A 298 8.88 -10.03 -12.78
N VAL A 299 9.01 -9.27 -11.68
CA VAL A 299 9.97 -8.16 -11.57
C VAL A 299 11.39 -8.68 -11.32
N VAL A 300 11.55 -9.55 -10.32
CA VAL A 300 12.87 -10.00 -9.85
C VAL A 300 13.53 -10.97 -10.84
N ARG A 301 12.75 -11.87 -11.47
CA ARG A 301 13.22 -12.97 -12.34
C ARG A 301 14.42 -13.74 -11.78
N ASP A 302 14.39 -14.05 -10.48
CA ASP A 302 15.35 -14.95 -9.84
C ASP A 302 14.62 -16.27 -9.52
N ALA A 303 15.15 -17.39 -9.99
CA ALA A 303 14.52 -18.70 -9.87
C ALA A 303 14.83 -19.40 -8.52
N ALA A 304 15.64 -18.80 -7.66
CA ALA A 304 16.07 -19.45 -6.41
C ALA A 304 14.92 -19.69 -5.42
N THR A 305 14.00 -18.72 -5.29
CA THR A 305 12.88 -18.81 -4.35
C THR A 305 11.64 -18.11 -4.92
N PRO A 306 10.45 -18.72 -4.88
CA PRO A 306 9.21 -18.04 -5.27
C PRO A 306 8.97 -16.76 -4.47
N GLY A 307 8.41 -15.74 -5.13
CA GLY A 307 8.14 -14.44 -4.56
C GLY A 307 7.20 -14.52 -3.36
N GLN A 308 6.18 -15.37 -3.42
CA GLN A 308 5.25 -15.57 -2.30
C GLN A 308 5.96 -16.11 -1.06
N ALA A 309 6.82 -17.13 -1.22
CA ALA A 309 7.59 -17.69 -0.10
C ALA A 309 8.57 -16.66 0.48
N THR A 310 9.13 -15.80 -0.36
CA THR A 310 10.00 -14.70 0.05
C THR A 310 9.23 -13.63 0.84
N LEU A 311 8.03 -13.23 0.38
CA LEU A 311 7.16 -12.29 1.09
C LEU A 311 6.74 -12.82 2.47
N GLU A 312 6.39 -14.10 2.56
CA GLU A 312 6.09 -14.73 3.85
C GLU A 312 7.31 -14.79 4.77
N ALA A 313 8.52 -15.00 4.23
CA ALA A 313 9.75 -14.94 5.01
C ALA A 313 10.02 -13.53 5.54
N ILE A 314 9.81 -12.49 4.70
CA ILE A 314 9.90 -11.07 5.08
C ILE A 314 8.89 -10.73 6.19
N GLU A 315 7.65 -11.22 6.06
CA GLU A 315 6.60 -11.04 7.08
C GLU A 315 6.99 -11.72 8.40
N ARG A 316 7.44 -12.99 8.38
CA ARG A 316 7.90 -13.71 9.58
C ARG A 316 9.10 -13.05 10.25
N ALA A 317 10.00 -12.48 9.44
CA ALA A 317 11.16 -11.73 9.91
C ALA A 317 10.81 -10.30 10.35
N ASN A 318 9.55 -9.87 10.23
CA ASN A 318 9.09 -8.51 10.52
C ASN A 318 9.90 -7.42 9.79
N LEU A 319 10.24 -7.63 8.52
CA LEU A 319 11.01 -6.68 7.69
C LEU A 319 10.10 -5.59 7.08
N PHE A 320 9.36 -4.89 7.94
CA PHE A 320 8.59 -3.70 7.58
C PHE A 320 7.65 -3.90 6.38
N ILE A 321 7.01 -5.06 6.28
CA ILE A 321 5.94 -5.36 5.32
C ILE A 321 4.59 -5.44 6.04
N VAL A 322 3.53 -4.99 5.37
CA VAL A 322 2.16 -4.95 5.90
C VAL A 322 1.25 -5.73 4.95
N PRO A 323 0.53 -6.77 5.41
CA PRO A 323 -0.48 -7.44 4.58
C PRO A 323 -1.66 -6.50 4.32
N LEU A 324 -2.17 -6.50 3.09
CA LEU A 324 -3.30 -5.70 2.62
C LEU A 324 -4.61 -6.48 2.62
N ASP A 325 -4.54 -7.80 2.74
CA ASP A 325 -5.70 -8.69 2.79
C ASP A 325 -5.54 -9.76 3.87
N ASN A 326 -6.65 -10.43 4.21
CA ASN A 326 -6.66 -11.50 5.21
C ASN A 326 -6.05 -12.80 4.66
N GLU A 327 -6.01 -12.96 3.35
CA GLU A 327 -5.46 -14.14 2.66
C GLU A 327 -3.94 -14.07 2.49
N ARG A 328 -3.32 -12.95 2.86
CA ARG A 328 -1.88 -12.68 2.72
C ARG A 328 -1.37 -12.86 1.29
N ARG A 329 -2.17 -12.43 0.31
CA ARG A 329 -1.77 -12.41 -1.11
C ARG A 329 -1.15 -11.08 -1.47
N TRP A 330 -1.72 -10.01 -0.94
CA TRP A 330 -1.26 -8.65 -1.19
C TRP A 330 -0.57 -8.07 0.04
N TYR A 331 0.53 -7.38 -0.22
CA TYR A 331 1.36 -6.73 0.78
C TYR A 331 1.74 -5.33 0.32
N ARG A 332 2.19 -4.48 1.24
CA ARG A 332 2.91 -3.23 0.96
C ARG A 332 4.12 -3.11 1.88
N TYR A 333 5.16 -2.44 1.41
CA TYR A 333 6.20 -1.98 2.32
C TYR A 333 5.68 -0.84 3.21
N HIS A 334 6.23 -0.74 4.41
CA HIS A 334 6.07 0.43 5.26
C HIS A 334 6.64 1.66 4.55
N HIS A 335 5.98 2.82 4.61
CA HIS A 335 6.33 3.98 3.76
C HIS A 335 7.81 4.41 3.88
N LEU A 336 8.32 4.61 5.09
CA LEU A 336 9.74 4.98 5.30
C LEU A 336 10.72 3.91 4.78
N PHE A 337 10.34 2.64 4.85
CA PHE A 337 11.19 1.56 4.35
C PHE A 337 11.18 1.51 2.82
N ALA A 338 10.01 1.72 2.21
CA ALA A 338 9.88 1.82 0.75
C ALA A 338 10.73 2.97 0.18
N ASP A 339 10.69 4.15 0.82
CA ASP A 339 11.49 5.32 0.43
C ASP A 339 13.00 5.03 0.51
N LEU A 340 13.45 4.42 1.61
CA LEU A 340 14.84 3.98 1.78
C LEU A 340 15.24 3.02 0.66
N LEU A 341 14.45 1.97 0.43
CA LEU A 341 14.76 0.96 -0.57
C LEU A 341 14.85 1.56 -1.99
N ARG A 342 13.94 2.48 -2.35
CA ARG A 342 14.00 3.20 -3.64
C ARG A 342 15.26 4.07 -3.75
N GLN A 343 15.64 4.78 -2.70
CA GLN A 343 16.86 5.56 -2.70
C GLN A 343 18.12 4.68 -2.79
N SER A 344 18.13 3.53 -2.10
CA SER A 344 19.22 2.56 -2.20
C SER A 344 19.28 1.87 -3.56
N LEU A 345 18.13 1.62 -4.20
CA LEU A 345 18.05 1.08 -5.55
C LEU A 345 18.72 2.02 -6.55
N ALA A 346 18.40 3.32 -6.49
CA ALA A 346 18.98 4.34 -7.35
C ALA A 346 20.51 4.49 -7.21
N GLN A 347 21.09 4.08 -6.07
CA GLN A 347 22.54 4.08 -5.82
C GLN A 347 23.22 2.77 -6.24
N THR A 348 22.46 1.72 -6.56
CA THR A 348 22.98 0.39 -6.87
C THR A 348 23.10 0.19 -8.38
N ALA A 349 24.31 0.32 -8.93
CA ALA A 349 24.58 0.27 -10.37
C ALA A 349 24.20 -1.06 -11.05
N ASP A 350 24.14 -2.17 -10.31
CA ASP A 350 23.85 -3.50 -10.85
C ASP A 350 22.34 -3.79 -11.07
N LEU A 351 21.47 -2.83 -10.74
CA LEU A 351 20.02 -2.97 -10.83
C LEU A 351 19.43 -1.96 -11.82
N ASP A 352 18.89 -2.46 -12.94
CA ASP A 352 18.16 -1.65 -13.91
C ASP A 352 16.72 -1.41 -13.42
N GLU A 353 16.50 -0.24 -12.83
CA GLU A 353 15.20 0.22 -12.34
C GLU A 353 14.15 0.32 -13.47
N ASN A 354 14.55 0.82 -14.65
CA ASN A 354 13.63 0.95 -15.80
C ASN A 354 13.15 -0.42 -16.27
N GLU A 355 14.04 -1.41 -16.29
CA GLU A 355 13.68 -2.78 -16.64
C GLU A 355 12.72 -3.41 -15.62
N ALA A 356 12.92 -3.15 -14.33
CA ALA A 356 11.99 -3.59 -13.30
C ALA A 356 10.59 -2.97 -13.50
N HIS A 357 10.51 -1.68 -13.83
CA HIS A 357 9.26 -0.99 -14.17
C HIS A 357 8.60 -1.56 -15.44
N ARG A 358 9.35 -1.81 -16.51
CA ARG A 358 8.80 -2.44 -17.74
C ARG A 358 8.17 -3.81 -17.45
N ARG A 359 8.82 -4.63 -16.63
CA ARG A 359 8.30 -5.95 -16.23
C ARG A 359 7.05 -5.86 -15.36
N ALA A 360 7.05 -4.94 -14.38
CA ALA A 360 5.88 -4.67 -13.57
C ALA A 360 4.70 -4.25 -14.46
N SER A 361 4.94 -3.32 -15.39
CA SER A 361 3.93 -2.86 -16.36
C SER A 361 3.35 -4.00 -17.20
N ALA A 362 4.19 -4.91 -17.71
CA ALA A 362 3.75 -6.07 -18.48
C ALA A 362 2.88 -7.04 -17.67
N TRP A 363 3.28 -7.33 -16.44
CA TRP A 363 2.51 -8.23 -15.58
C TRP A 363 1.17 -7.59 -15.18
N LEU A 364 1.17 -6.31 -14.82
CA LEU A 364 -0.05 -5.59 -14.40
C LEU A 364 -1.08 -5.51 -15.52
N GLU A 365 -0.65 -5.23 -16.75
CA GLU A 365 -1.50 -5.23 -17.94
C GLU A 365 -2.16 -6.60 -18.14
N ALA A 366 -1.39 -7.70 -18.07
CA ALA A 366 -1.89 -9.06 -18.23
C ALA A 366 -2.89 -9.49 -17.13
N ASN A 367 -2.92 -8.78 -15.99
CA ASN A 367 -3.83 -9.03 -14.87
C ASN A 367 -4.96 -7.99 -14.76
N GLY A 368 -5.16 -7.15 -15.79
CA GLY A 368 -6.26 -6.18 -15.85
C GLY A 368 -6.06 -4.92 -15.03
N LEU A 369 -4.84 -4.65 -14.55
CA LEU A 369 -4.46 -3.48 -13.75
C LEU A 369 -3.82 -2.41 -14.65
N ALA A 370 -4.61 -1.88 -15.59
CA ALA A 370 -4.12 -1.04 -16.68
C ALA A 370 -3.58 0.32 -16.21
N LEU A 371 -4.19 0.92 -15.18
CA LEU A 371 -3.71 2.20 -14.63
C LEU A 371 -2.36 2.04 -13.93
N GLU A 372 -2.19 1.02 -13.09
CA GLU A 372 -0.90 0.73 -12.48
C GLU A 372 0.15 0.36 -13.54
N ALA A 373 -0.23 -0.41 -14.56
CA ALA A 373 0.65 -0.71 -15.68
C ALA A 373 1.13 0.57 -16.39
N PHE A 374 0.24 1.54 -16.58
CA PHE A 374 0.56 2.83 -17.17
C PHE A 374 1.54 3.62 -16.30
N HIS A 375 1.30 3.73 -14.99
CA HIS A 375 2.25 4.41 -14.08
C HIS A 375 3.66 3.80 -14.13
N HIS A 376 3.76 2.46 -14.18
CA HIS A 376 5.05 1.81 -14.33
C HIS A 376 5.69 2.04 -15.72
N ALA A 377 4.92 2.11 -16.81
CA ALA A 377 5.47 2.45 -18.12
C ALA A 377 6.01 3.88 -18.17
N VAL A 378 5.30 4.84 -17.56
CA VAL A 378 5.75 6.23 -17.42
C VAL A 378 7.03 6.30 -16.60
N ALA A 379 7.09 5.62 -15.45
CA ALA A 379 8.28 5.59 -14.59
C ALA A 379 9.50 4.93 -15.27
N ALA A 380 9.29 3.97 -16.19
CA ALA A 380 10.35 3.40 -17.03
C ALA A 380 10.84 4.31 -18.16
N ASN A 381 10.22 5.49 -18.35
CA ASN A 381 10.37 6.35 -19.53
C ASN A 381 10.07 5.61 -20.85
N ASP A 382 9.13 4.66 -20.83
CA ASP A 382 8.71 3.89 -22.01
C ASP A 382 7.46 4.55 -22.63
N THR A 383 7.69 5.64 -23.36
CA THR A 383 6.63 6.45 -23.99
C THR A 383 5.73 5.63 -24.91
N ALA A 384 6.31 4.69 -25.67
CA ALA A 384 5.57 3.83 -26.59
C ALA A 384 4.60 2.90 -25.84
N ARG A 385 5.09 2.25 -24.77
CA ARG A 385 4.25 1.38 -23.94
C ARG A 385 3.19 2.16 -23.18
N ALA A 386 3.53 3.34 -22.64
CA ALA A 386 2.57 4.21 -21.97
C ALA A 386 1.45 4.63 -22.93
N ALA A 387 1.78 5.03 -24.16
CA ALA A 387 0.80 5.38 -25.19
C ALA A 387 -0.12 4.20 -25.55
N GLN A 388 0.44 3.00 -25.70
CA GLN A 388 -0.33 1.78 -25.98
C GLN A 388 -1.30 1.45 -24.84
N LEU A 389 -0.88 1.59 -23.58
CA LEU A 389 -1.73 1.33 -22.42
C LEU A 389 -2.86 2.35 -22.30
N VAL A 390 -2.59 3.62 -22.62
CA VAL A 390 -3.64 4.65 -22.64
C VAL A 390 -4.67 4.40 -23.73
N ALA A 391 -4.23 4.01 -24.93
CA ALA A 391 -5.14 3.64 -26.02
C ALA A 391 -5.97 2.40 -25.65
N GLY A 392 -5.34 1.39 -25.05
CA GLY A 392 -5.97 0.14 -24.62
C GLY A 392 -6.44 -0.73 -25.79
N GLN A 393 -6.94 -1.93 -25.48
CA GLN A 393 -7.59 -2.83 -26.46
C GLN A 393 -9.11 -2.61 -26.57
N GLY A 394 -9.66 -1.70 -25.78
CA GLY A 394 -11.09 -1.39 -25.69
C GLY A 394 -11.29 0.11 -25.43
N MET A 395 -11.88 0.46 -24.30
CA MET A 395 -12.03 1.86 -23.92
C MET A 395 -10.68 2.47 -23.46
N PRO A 396 -10.26 3.64 -23.96
CA PRO A 396 -9.06 4.32 -23.50
C PRO A 396 -9.06 4.65 -21.99
N LEU A 397 -7.90 4.66 -21.35
CA LEU A 397 -7.76 4.91 -19.90
C LEU A 397 -8.38 6.23 -19.43
N TYR A 398 -8.26 7.30 -20.23
CA TYR A 398 -8.83 8.60 -19.88
C TYR A 398 -10.37 8.59 -19.87
N LEU A 399 -11.02 7.65 -20.58
CA LEU A 399 -12.47 7.44 -20.55
C LEU A 399 -12.91 6.50 -19.41
N GLN A 400 -11.98 5.78 -18.79
CA GLN A 400 -12.21 4.94 -17.61
C GLN A 400 -12.02 5.71 -16.28
N GLY A 401 -11.95 7.04 -16.32
CA GLY A 401 -11.77 7.89 -15.14
C GLY A 401 -10.31 8.22 -14.81
N ALA A 402 -9.34 7.82 -15.63
CA ALA A 402 -7.92 8.13 -15.44
C ALA A 402 -7.44 9.30 -16.33
N ALA A 403 -8.28 10.29 -16.60
CA ALA A 403 -7.92 11.43 -17.45
C ALA A 403 -6.78 12.28 -16.84
N ALA A 404 -6.82 12.55 -15.53
CA ALA A 404 -5.82 13.39 -14.87
C ALA A 404 -4.39 12.80 -14.94
N PRO A 405 -4.13 11.53 -14.57
CA PRO A 405 -2.80 10.92 -14.73
C PRO A 405 -2.27 10.96 -16.17
N VAL A 406 -3.14 10.78 -17.16
CA VAL A 406 -2.78 10.84 -18.58
C VAL A 406 -2.41 12.26 -19.00
N LEU A 407 -3.19 13.26 -18.58
CA LEU A 407 -2.91 14.67 -18.88
C LEU A 407 -1.60 15.14 -18.23
N ASP A 408 -1.36 14.77 -16.98
CA ASP A 408 -0.13 15.10 -16.26
C ASP A 408 1.08 14.49 -16.97
N TRP A 409 1.01 13.22 -17.37
CA TRP A 409 2.08 12.57 -18.13
C TRP A 409 2.34 13.26 -19.48
N LEU A 410 1.30 13.51 -20.28
CA LEU A 410 1.44 14.17 -21.59
C LEU A 410 2.08 15.56 -21.45
N ALA A 411 1.78 16.29 -20.36
CA ALA A 411 2.38 17.58 -20.05
C ALA A 411 3.89 17.49 -19.69
N THR A 412 4.37 16.33 -19.23
CA THR A 412 5.81 16.11 -18.95
C THR A 412 6.64 15.79 -20.20
N LEU A 413 6.01 15.37 -21.31
CA LEU A 413 6.74 14.94 -22.50
C LEU A 413 7.37 16.12 -23.26
N PRO A 414 8.63 16.00 -23.72
CA PRO A 414 9.23 16.99 -24.59
C PRO A 414 8.45 17.14 -25.90
N ARG A 415 8.34 18.38 -26.40
CA ARG A 415 7.67 18.67 -27.68
C ARG A 415 8.21 17.82 -28.84
N ALA A 416 9.51 17.52 -28.86
CA ALA A 416 10.11 16.67 -29.88
C ALA A 416 9.55 15.25 -29.89
N GLU A 417 9.20 14.68 -28.73
CA GLU A 417 8.58 13.35 -28.64
C GLU A 417 7.12 13.38 -29.09
N LEU A 418 6.38 14.42 -28.70
CA LEU A 418 5.00 14.63 -29.13
C LEU A 418 4.91 14.84 -30.65
N ASP A 419 5.82 15.64 -31.22
CA ASP A 419 5.87 15.90 -32.65
C ASP A 419 6.33 14.67 -33.45
N ALA A 420 7.08 13.76 -32.84
CA ALA A 420 7.46 12.48 -33.46
C ALA A 420 6.30 11.47 -33.50
N GLN A 421 5.28 11.62 -32.64
CA GLN A 421 4.14 10.71 -32.54
C GLN A 421 2.82 11.50 -32.49
N PRO A 422 2.20 11.83 -33.65
CA PRO A 422 0.98 12.63 -33.72
C PRO A 422 -0.20 12.08 -32.89
N ALA A 423 -0.23 10.76 -32.67
CA ALA A 423 -1.21 10.10 -31.81
C ALA A 423 -1.23 10.65 -30.37
N LEU A 424 -0.08 11.08 -29.84
CA LEU A 424 0.01 11.67 -28.50
C LEU A 424 -0.72 13.02 -28.42
N TRP A 425 -0.64 13.85 -29.47
CA TRP A 425 -1.38 15.12 -29.54
C TRP A 425 -2.90 14.89 -29.59
N VAL A 426 -3.35 13.92 -30.38
CA VAL A 426 -4.77 13.53 -30.47
C VAL A 426 -5.28 12.97 -29.14
N MET A 427 -4.48 12.14 -28.48
CA MET A 427 -4.76 11.62 -27.13
C MET A 427 -4.89 12.75 -26.11
N TRP A 428 -3.99 13.74 -26.17
CA TRP A 428 -4.06 14.91 -25.29
C TRP A 428 -5.35 15.69 -25.49
N ALA A 429 -5.71 15.99 -26.74
CA ALA A 429 -6.96 16.67 -27.06
C ALA A 429 -8.19 15.88 -26.58
N SER A 430 -8.17 14.56 -26.76
CA SER A 430 -9.26 13.67 -26.31
C SER A 430 -9.42 13.70 -24.79
N ALA A 431 -8.32 13.54 -24.04
CA ALA A 431 -8.33 13.58 -22.59
C ALA A 431 -8.75 14.95 -22.04
N LEU A 432 -8.31 16.05 -22.67
CA LEU A 432 -8.73 17.41 -22.32
C LEU A 432 -10.24 17.59 -22.52
N THR A 433 -10.79 17.05 -23.60
CA THR A 433 -12.22 17.15 -23.86
C THR A 433 -13.04 16.46 -22.79
N MET A 434 -12.59 15.30 -22.29
CA MET A 434 -13.28 14.57 -21.22
C MET A 434 -13.16 15.25 -19.85
N SER A 435 -12.07 15.98 -19.61
CA SER A 435 -11.90 16.80 -18.40
C SER A 435 -12.69 18.11 -18.41
N GLY A 436 -13.36 18.46 -19.51
CA GLY A 436 -14.09 19.73 -19.66
C GLY A 436 -13.17 20.96 -19.77
N ALA A 437 -11.96 20.79 -20.33
CA ALA A 437 -11.03 21.89 -20.54
C ALA A 437 -11.54 22.91 -21.57
N GLN A 438 -10.89 24.08 -21.64
CA GLN A 438 -11.27 25.14 -22.59
C GLN A 438 -11.06 24.69 -24.05
N SER A 439 -12.04 24.95 -24.91
CA SER A 439 -11.99 24.56 -26.33
C SER A 439 -10.78 25.11 -27.08
N SER A 440 -10.27 26.30 -26.70
CA SER A 440 -9.05 26.88 -27.27
C SER A 440 -7.82 26.00 -27.02
N THR A 441 -7.65 25.51 -25.79
CA THR A 441 -6.53 24.62 -25.43
C THR A 441 -6.62 23.29 -26.15
N ILE A 442 -7.83 22.77 -26.37
CA ILE A 442 -8.05 21.53 -27.11
C ILE A 442 -7.70 21.73 -28.60
N GLU A 443 -8.18 22.81 -29.22
CA GLU A 443 -7.90 23.13 -30.62
C GLU A 443 -6.42 23.34 -30.88
N GLU A 444 -5.68 23.95 -29.94
CA GLU A 444 -4.22 24.07 -30.05
C GLU A 444 -3.51 22.71 -30.17
N LYS A 445 -3.98 21.68 -29.44
CA LYS A 445 -3.41 20.33 -29.50
C LYS A 445 -3.80 19.62 -30.80
N LEU A 446 -5.04 19.81 -31.27
CA LEU A 446 -5.50 19.30 -32.56
C LEU A 446 -4.70 19.90 -33.73
N ALA A 447 -4.48 21.22 -33.72
CA ALA A 447 -3.68 21.89 -34.74
C ALA A 447 -2.23 21.40 -34.76
N ALA A 448 -1.64 21.10 -33.59
CA ALA A 448 -0.31 20.49 -33.52
C ALA A 448 -0.29 19.06 -34.12
N ALA A 449 -1.33 18.26 -33.86
CA ALA A 449 -1.49 16.95 -34.49
C ALA A 449 -1.60 17.05 -36.03
N GLU A 450 -2.38 18.00 -36.56
CA GLU A 450 -2.52 18.16 -38.01
C GLU A 450 -1.24 18.64 -38.70
N ALA A 451 -0.51 19.56 -38.06
CA ALA A 451 0.76 20.06 -38.58
C ALA A 451 1.79 18.93 -38.70
N THR A 452 1.81 18.01 -37.74
CA THR A 452 2.71 16.85 -37.75
C THR A 452 2.27 15.79 -38.75
N LEU A 453 0.96 15.51 -38.85
CA LEU A 453 0.38 14.58 -39.83
C LEU A 453 0.65 15.01 -41.29
N SER A 454 0.69 16.31 -41.58
CA SER A 454 0.93 16.83 -42.93
C SER A 454 2.30 16.44 -43.50
N GLY A 455 3.26 16.05 -42.65
CA GLY A 455 4.59 15.58 -43.04
C GLY A 455 4.74 14.05 -43.11
N VAL A 456 3.71 13.28 -42.72
CA VAL A 456 3.75 11.81 -42.66
C VAL A 456 3.22 11.21 -43.97
N ALA A 457 3.83 10.12 -44.44
CA ALA A 457 3.38 9.42 -45.64
C ALA A 457 1.93 8.91 -45.48
N ALA A 458 1.14 8.99 -46.56
CA ALA A 458 -0.25 8.52 -46.54
C ALA A 458 -0.31 7.03 -46.16
N GLY A 459 -1.08 6.74 -45.12
CA GLY A 459 -1.29 5.40 -44.57
C GLY A 459 -2.60 5.33 -43.80
N GLU A 460 -2.96 4.13 -43.37
CA GLU A 460 -4.22 3.89 -42.64
C GLU A 460 -4.25 4.57 -41.26
N GLU A 461 -3.13 4.57 -40.55
CA GLU A 461 -3.01 5.19 -39.22
C GLU A 461 -3.06 6.74 -39.25
N PRO A 462 -2.30 7.45 -40.11
CA PRO A 462 -2.47 8.90 -40.27
C PRO A 462 -3.88 9.31 -40.69
N ARG A 463 -4.55 8.47 -41.52
CA ARG A 463 -5.94 8.69 -41.93
C ARG A 463 -6.90 8.57 -40.74
N ASP A 464 -6.72 7.55 -39.90
CA ASP A 464 -7.51 7.38 -38.69
C ASP A 464 -7.36 8.56 -37.74
N LEU A 465 -6.12 9.00 -37.48
CA LEU A 465 -5.83 10.15 -36.63
C LEU A 465 -6.50 11.43 -37.14
N ALA A 466 -6.51 11.67 -38.45
CA ALA A 466 -7.26 12.78 -39.04
C ALA A 466 -8.79 12.63 -38.81
N GLY A 467 -9.31 11.41 -38.83
CA GLY A 467 -10.69 11.11 -38.46
C GLY A 467 -10.99 11.38 -36.99
N GLN A 468 -10.09 11.04 -36.07
CA GLN A 468 -10.22 11.33 -34.65
C GLN A 468 -10.21 12.85 -34.39
N ILE A 469 -9.33 13.60 -35.05
CA ILE A 469 -9.29 15.07 -34.97
C ILE A 469 -10.65 15.67 -35.39
N ALA A 470 -11.20 15.21 -36.50
CA ALA A 470 -12.52 15.65 -36.96
C ALA A 470 -13.63 15.27 -35.97
N ALA A 471 -13.58 14.08 -35.37
CA ALA A 471 -14.54 13.65 -34.36
C ALA A 471 -14.51 14.57 -33.12
N ILE A 472 -13.32 14.93 -32.63
CA ILE A 472 -13.15 15.82 -31.48
C ILE A 472 -13.68 17.22 -31.82
N ARG A 473 -13.40 17.75 -33.02
CA ARG A 473 -13.95 19.06 -33.46
C ARG A 473 -15.47 19.06 -33.56
N ALA A 474 -16.07 17.97 -34.04
CA ALA A 474 -17.52 17.83 -34.04
C ALA A 474 -18.09 17.92 -32.61
N MET A 475 -17.43 17.27 -31.64
CA MET A 475 -17.82 17.32 -30.23
C MET A 475 -17.62 18.71 -29.61
N LEU A 476 -16.55 19.44 -29.95
CA LEU A 476 -16.34 20.83 -29.49
C LEU A 476 -17.39 21.81 -30.01
N ALA A 477 -17.99 21.53 -31.16
CA ALA A 477 -19.05 22.34 -31.76
C ALA A 477 -20.44 22.10 -31.13
N VAL A 478 -20.64 20.97 -30.43
CA VAL A 478 -21.93 20.62 -29.79
C VAL A 478 -22.37 21.65 -28.75
N PRO A 479 -21.55 22.06 -27.76
CA PRO A 479 -21.96 23.08 -26.78
C PRO A 479 -22.24 24.45 -27.40
N LEU A 480 -21.69 24.72 -28.59
CA LEU A 480 -21.87 25.96 -29.33
C LEU A 480 -23.10 25.95 -30.24
N ASN A 481 -23.78 24.79 -30.39
CA ASN A 481 -24.86 24.57 -31.35
C ASN A 481 -24.49 24.94 -32.80
N ASP A 482 -23.21 24.79 -33.17
CA ASP A 482 -22.75 25.03 -34.54
C ASP A 482 -23.03 23.79 -35.42
N VAL A 483 -24.30 23.65 -35.81
CA VAL A 483 -24.84 22.49 -36.55
C VAL A 483 -24.05 22.18 -37.83
N GLU A 484 -23.68 23.21 -38.59
CA GLU A 484 -22.97 23.01 -39.88
C GLU A 484 -21.55 22.47 -39.64
N THR A 485 -20.84 22.99 -38.63
CA THR A 485 -19.52 22.45 -38.25
C THR A 485 -19.63 21.03 -37.73
N ILE A 486 -20.63 20.71 -36.89
CA ILE A 486 -20.83 19.35 -36.38
C ILE A 486 -21.03 18.37 -37.54
N ILE A 487 -21.92 18.68 -38.49
CA ILE A 487 -22.22 17.80 -39.62
C ILE A 487 -20.98 17.61 -40.50
N ALA A 488 -20.30 18.70 -40.87
CA ALA A 488 -19.12 18.64 -41.73
C ALA A 488 -18.00 17.80 -41.11
N GLN A 489 -17.66 18.08 -39.84
CA GLN A 489 -16.60 17.39 -39.13
C GLN A 489 -16.95 15.94 -38.84
N ALA A 490 -18.18 15.64 -38.43
CA ALA A 490 -18.57 14.27 -38.12
C ALA A 490 -18.70 13.39 -39.39
N GLN A 491 -19.13 13.95 -40.52
CA GLN A 491 -19.09 13.23 -41.80
C GLN A 491 -17.65 12.94 -42.25
N GLN A 492 -16.75 13.91 -42.08
CA GLN A 492 -15.33 13.71 -42.33
C GLN A 492 -14.75 12.62 -41.43
N ALA A 493 -15.04 12.66 -40.12
CA ALA A 493 -14.64 11.64 -39.16
C ALA A 493 -15.13 10.25 -39.59
N ARG A 494 -16.42 10.10 -39.93
CA ARG A 494 -17.00 8.82 -40.37
C ARG A 494 -16.32 8.24 -41.62
N ALA A 495 -15.83 9.09 -42.52
CA ALA A 495 -15.13 8.66 -43.73
C ALA A 495 -13.66 8.27 -43.49
N LEU A 496 -13.05 8.78 -42.42
CA LEU A 496 -11.62 8.63 -42.14
C LEU A 496 -11.31 7.64 -41.02
N LEU A 497 -12.18 7.53 -40.02
CA LEU A 497 -12.06 6.61 -38.88
C LEU A 497 -12.06 5.15 -39.33
N ARG A 498 -11.18 4.36 -38.75
CA ARG A 498 -11.13 2.91 -38.89
C ARG A 498 -12.37 2.28 -38.25
N ALA A 499 -12.71 1.08 -38.73
CA ALA A 499 -13.87 0.34 -38.22
C ALA A 499 -13.70 -0.13 -36.77
N ASP A 500 -12.47 -0.34 -36.32
CA ASP A 500 -12.11 -0.77 -34.97
C ASP A 500 -12.02 0.37 -33.95
N ASN A 501 -12.03 1.64 -34.38
CA ASN A 501 -12.00 2.81 -33.50
C ASN A 501 -13.39 3.14 -32.94
N LEU A 502 -13.96 2.18 -32.21
CA LEU A 502 -15.33 2.26 -31.71
C LEU A 502 -15.59 3.50 -30.83
N PRO A 503 -14.71 3.92 -29.89
CA PRO A 503 -14.97 5.08 -29.04
C PRO A 503 -15.21 6.37 -29.86
N MET A 504 -14.39 6.63 -30.87
CA MET A 504 -14.52 7.84 -31.69
C MET A 504 -15.70 7.75 -32.66
N ARG A 505 -16.00 6.56 -33.18
CA ARG A 505 -17.20 6.34 -34.02
C ARG A 505 -18.50 6.55 -33.23
N THR A 506 -18.56 6.07 -31.99
CA THR A 506 -19.69 6.28 -31.08
C THR A 506 -19.95 7.78 -30.85
N THR A 507 -18.92 8.54 -30.50
CA THR A 507 -19.04 10.00 -30.29
C THR A 507 -19.44 10.71 -31.58
N THR A 508 -18.85 10.32 -32.72
CA THR A 508 -19.17 10.89 -34.05
C THR A 508 -20.64 10.69 -34.42
N ALA A 509 -21.16 9.47 -34.25
CA ALA A 509 -22.56 9.15 -34.55
C ALA A 509 -23.53 9.92 -33.64
N TRP A 510 -23.21 10.02 -32.35
CA TRP A 510 -24.02 10.81 -31.41
C TRP A 510 -24.03 12.30 -31.76
N SER A 511 -22.89 12.88 -32.12
CA SER A 511 -22.80 14.29 -32.56
C SER A 511 -23.61 14.54 -33.83
N LEU A 512 -23.63 13.61 -34.80
CA LEU A 512 -24.49 13.70 -35.98
C LEU A 512 -25.98 13.66 -35.60
N GLY A 513 -26.37 12.76 -34.70
CA GLY A 513 -27.73 12.68 -34.19
C GLY A 513 -28.19 14.00 -33.60
N TYR A 514 -27.34 14.62 -32.78
CA TYR A 514 -27.60 15.92 -32.15
C TYR A 514 -27.80 17.04 -33.18
N ALA A 515 -26.91 17.13 -34.17
CA ALA A 515 -27.02 18.15 -35.21
C ALA A 515 -28.29 17.99 -36.06
N TYR A 516 -28.64 16.76 -36.45
CA TYR A 516 -29.87 16.48 -37.19
C TYR A 516 -31.13 16.76 -36.35
N GLN A 517 -31.09 16.48 -35.04
CA GLN A 517 -32.19 16.80 -34.13
C GLN A 517 -32.45 18.31 -34.05
N ILE A 518 -31.40 19.13 -33.91
CA ILE A 518 -31.54 20.61 -33.91
C ILE A 518 -32.08 21.11 -35.24
N ARG A 519 -31.64 20.53 -36.36
CA ARG A 519 -32.10 20.88 -37.71
C ARG A 519 -33.54 20.44 -38.00
N GLY A 520 -34.11 19.60 -37.14
CA GLY A 520 -35.46 19.03 -37.30
C GLY A 520 -35.52 17.83 -38.24
N GLU A 521 -34.38 17.28 -38.65
CA GLU A 521 -34.28 16.11 -39.54
C GLU A 521 -34.41 14.81 -38.72
N ARG A 522 -35.61 14.59 -38.16
CA ARG A 522 -35.89 13.52 -37.17
C ARG A 522 -35.50 12.11 -37.64
N ALA A 523 -35.79 11.77 -38.89
CA ALA A 523 -35.44 10.46 -39.45
C ALA A 523 -33.91 10.25 -39.51
N ALA A 524 -33.15 11.28 -39.88
CA ALA A 524 -31.69 11.23 -39.90
C ALA A 524 -31.11 11.20 -38.49
N ALA A 525 -31.69 11.96 -37.56
CA ALA A 525 -31.32 11.94 -36.14
C ALA A 525 -31.52 10.55 -35.51
N GLY A 526 -32.68 9.94 -35.74
CA GLY A 526 -33.00 8.60 -35.22
C GLY A 526 -32.03 7.53 -35.72
N LEU A 527 -31.68 7.54 -37.01
CA LEU A 527 -30.69 6.61 -37.57
C LEU A 527 -29.29 6.82 -36.95
N ALA A 528 -28.86 8.07 -36.78
CA ALA A 528 -27.56 8.38 -36.19
C ALA A 528 -27.47 7.99 -34.71
N TYR A 529 -28.55 8.20 -33.94
CA TYR A 529 -28.61 7.73 -32.55
C TYR A 529 -28.67 6.21 -32.43
N ALA A 530 -29.40 5.53 -33.32
CA ALA A 530 -29.39 4.06 -33.38
C ALA A 530 -27.97 3.51 -33.66
N GLU A 531 -27.26 4.10 -34.64
CA GLU A 531 -25.85 3.76 -34.89
C GLU A 531 -24.98 4.02 -33.64
N ALA A 532 -25.18 5.15 -32.95
CA ALA A 532 -24.43 5.47 -31.74
C ALA A 532 -24.66 4.43 -30.62
N ILE A 533 -25.89 3.95 -30.44
CA ILE A 533 -26.25 2.90 -29.47
C ILE A 533 -25.55 1.59 -29.83
N ASP A 534 -25.65 1.13 -31.08
CA ASP A 534 -25.05 -0.13 -31.52
C ASP A 534 -23.53 -0.16 -31.29
N VAL A 535 -22.85 0.95 -31.64
CA VAL A 535 -21.39 1.06 -31.47
C VAL A 535 -21.01 1.28 -30.00
N ALA A 536 -21.84 1.98 -29.22
CA ALA A 536 -21.63 2.15 -27.77
C ALA A 536 -21.72 0.81 -27.03
N GLN A 537 -22.68 -0.04 -27.37
CA GLN A 537 -22.82 -1.39 -26.81
C GLN A 537 -21.61 -2.26 -27.16
N ALA A 538 -21.12 -2.19 -28.40
CA ALA A 538 -19.93 -2.92 -28.83
C ALA A 538 -18.63 -2.45 -28.13
N SER A 539 -18.55 -1.17 -27.74
CA SER A 539 -17.37 -0.58 -27.07
C SER A 539 -17.46 -0.54 -25.54
N GLY A 540 -18.63 -0.84 -24.96
CA GLY A 540 -18.90 -0.65 -23.53
C GLY A 540 -19.01 0.81 -23.10
N ASN A 541 -19.32 1.74 -24.01
CA ASN A 541 -19.46 3.17 -23.71
C ASN A 541 -20.83 3.51 -23.11
N LEU A 542 -21.03 3.17 -21.83
CA LEU A 542 -22.31 3.35 -21.15
C LEU A 542 -22.81 4.81 -21.17
N MET A 543 -21.91 5.79 -21.08
CA MET A 543 -22.30 7.21 -21.09
C MET A 543 -22.95 7.62 -22.41
N VAL A 544 -22.37 7.24 -23.54
CA VAL A 544 -22.95 7.57 -24.84
C VAL A 544 -24.18 6.71 -25.14
N GLU A 545 -24.22 5.46 -24.70
CA GLU A 545 -25.41 4.61 -24.81
C GLU A 545 -26.61 5.25 -24.10
N LEU A 546 -26.44 5.69 -22.85
CA LEU A 546 -27.50 6.37 -22.08
C LEU A 546 -27.95 7.66 -22.76
N GLY A 547 -27.00 8.49 -23.20
CA GLY A 547 -27.29 9.75 -23.89
C GLY A 547 -28.01 9.55 -25.22
N ALA A 548 -27.54 8.63 -26.07
CA ALA A 548 -28.14 8.31 -27.36
C ALA A 548 -29.54 7.70 -27.21
N THR A 549 -29.73 6.79 -26.25
CA THR A 549 -31.04 6.18 -25.94
C THR A 549 -32.05 7.23 -25.47
N THR A 550 -31.61 8.17 -24.63
CA THR A 550 -32.44 9.29 -24.17
C THR A 550 -32.86 10.18 -25.33
N CYS A 551 -31.91 10.57 -26.20
CA CYS A 551 -32.21 11.39 -27.39
C CYS A 551 -33.15 10.65 -28.36
N LEU A 552 -32.96 9.34 -28.56
CA LEU A 552 -33.85 8.53 -29.38
C LEU A 552 -35.29 8.51 -28.83
N GLY A 553 -35.44 8.40 -27.49
CA GLY A 553 -36.74 8.55 -26.83
C GLY A 553 -37.40 9.91 -27.09
N GLN A 554 -36.63 11.00 -27.06
CA GLN A 554 -37.13 12.34 -27.39
C GLN A 554 -37.57 12.47 -28.85
N ILE A 555 -36.86 11.82 -29.79
CA ILE A 555 -37.27 11.77 -31.20
C ILE A 555 -38.62 11.06 -31.34
N ARG A 556 -38.80 9.90 -30.68
CA ARG A 556 -40.08 9.15 -30.69
C ARG A 556 -41.22 9.92 -30.05
N GLU A 557 -40.96 10.59 -28.93
CA GLU A 557 -41.94 11.47 -28.28
C GLU A 557 -42.40 12.56 -29.25
N ALA A 558 -41.47 13.19 -29.97
CA ALA A 558 -41.77 14.24 -30.95
C ALA A 558 -42.49 13.73 -32.21
N GLU A 559 -42.33 12.45 -32.56
CA GLU A 559 -43.02 11.76 -33.66
C GLU A 559 -44.44 11.28 -33.27
N GLY A 560 -44.76 11.26 -31.97
CA GLY A 560 -46.04 10.81 -31.43
C GLY A 560 -46.08 9.32 -31.06
N ASP A 561 -44.95 8.61 -31.18
CA ASP A 561 -44.81 7.19 -30.85
C ASP A 561 -44.53 7.02 -29.34
N LEU A 562 -45.49 7.43 -28.51
CA LEU A 562 -45.32 7.57 -27.06
C LEU A 562 -44.92 6.28 -26.33
N HIS A 563 -45.40 5.12 -26.78
CA HIS A 563 -45.01 3.82 -26.21
C HIS A 563 -43.58 3.43 -26.54
N GLU A 564 -43.08 3.77 -27.73
CA GLU A 564 -41.69 3.52 -28.08
C GLU A 564 -40.76 4.47 -27.29
N ALA A 565 -41.17 5.72 -27.11
CA ALA A 565 -40.48 6.69 -26.26
C ALA A 565 -40.38 6.23 -24.80
N GLU A 566 -41.48 5.73 -24.23
CA GLU A 566 -41.51 5.15 -22.88
C GLU A 566 -40.51 3.99 -22.76
N GLY A 567 -40.49 3.09 -23.75
CA GLY A 567 -39.55 1.97 -23.81
C GLY A 567 -38.09 2.42 -23.75
N GLN A 568 -37.73 3.48 -24.49
CA GLN A 568 -36.36 4.02 -24.46
C GLN A 568 -36.01 4.62 -23.09
N TYR A 569 -36.91 5.39 -22.48
CA TYR A 569 -36.65 5.99 -21.17
C TYR A 569 -36.53 4.93 -20.06
N ARG A 570 -37.41 3.92 -20.06
CA ARG A 570 -37.28 2.79 -19.13
C ARG A 570 -35.97 2.03 -19.33
N ARG A 571 -35.55 1.86 -20.59
CA ARG A 571 -34.26 1.21 -20.90
C ARG A 571 -33.08 1.97 -20.30
N VAL A 572 -33.09 3.30 -20.35
CA VAL A 572 -32.10 4.15 -19.66
C VAL A 572 -32.10 3.83 -18.16
N LEU A 573 -33.27 3.82 -17.51
CA LEU A 573 -33.38 3.55 -16.07
C LEU A 573 -32.97 2.12 -15.67
N GLU A 574 -33.17 1.12 -16.53
CA GLU A 574 -32.67 -0.26 -16.31
C GLU A 574 -31.13 -0.33 -16.35
N MET A 575 -30.50 0.51 -17.18
CA MET A 575 -29.05 0.55 -17.34
C MET A 575 -28.37 1.36 -16.24
N VAL A 576 -29.05 2.37 -15.68
CA VAL A 576 -28.51 3.15 -14.58
C VAL A 576 -28.75 2.40 -13.26
N GLY A 577 -27.67 1.96 -12.60
CA GLY A 577 -27.73 1.34 -11.27
C GLY A 577 -28.14 2.31 -10.15
N ASP A 578 -28.11 1.84 -8.90
CA ASP A 578 -28.40 2.64 -7.70
C ASP A 578 -27.08 3.02 -6.98
N PRO A 579 -26.77 4.33 -6.78
CA PRO A 579 -27.55 5.51 -7.10
C PRO A 579 -27.50 5.93 -8.58
N PRO A 580 -28.58 6.55 -9.11
CA PRO A 580 -28.66 6.91 -10.51
C PRO A 580 -27.72 8.06 -10.87
N TRP A 581 -27.07 7.94 -12.01
CA TRP A 581 -26.22 8.99 -12.58
C TRP A 581 -27.05 10.23 -12.96
N PRO A 582 -26.48 11.45 -12.92
CA PRO A 582 -27.20 12.67 -13.28
C PRO A 582 -27.86 12.64 -14.67
N VAL A 583 -27.31 11.87 -15.61
CA VAL A 583 -27.88 11.69 -16.96
C VAL A 583 -29.26 11.02 -16.95
N ALA A 584 -29.61 10.26 -15.91
CA ALA A 584 -30.92 9.61 -15.77
C ALA A 584 -32.07 10.62 -15.53
N CYS A 585 -31.77 11.85 -15.10
CA CYS A 585 -32.78 12.89 -14.88
C CYS A 585 -33.63 13.15 -16.13
N GLU A 586 -33.01 13.16 -17.31
CA GLU A 586 -33.73 13.39 -18.57
C GLU A 586 -34.71 12.26 -18.92
N ALA A 587 -34.36 11.01 -18.57
CA ALA A 587 -35.27 9.87 -18.74
C ALA A 587 -36.46 9.95 -17.78
N TYR A 588 -36.24 10.32 -16.52
CA TYR A 588 -37.34 10.56 -15.56
C TYR A 588 -38.26 11.71 -16.03
N LEU A 589 -37.69 12.81 -16.52
CA LEU A 589 -38.47 13.92 -17.08
C LEU A 589 -39.26 13.49 -18.32
N GLY A 590 -38.67 12.64 -19.17
CA GLY A 590 -39.34 12.02 -20.31
C GLY A 590 -40.57 11.22 -19.88
N LEU A 591 -40.41 10.29 -18.95
CA LEU A 591 -41.52 9.49 -18.41
C LEU A 591 -42.62 10.37 -17.78
N ALA A 592 -42.24 11.38 -17.00
CA ALA A 592 -43.21 12.31 -16.41
C ALA A 592 -44.04 13.05 -17.48
N ARG A 593 -43.42 13.46 -18.60
CA ARG A 593 -44.15 14.07 -19.73
C ARG A 593 -45.11 13.09 -20.38
N LEU A 594 -44.71 11.82 -20.55
CA LEU A 594 -45.56 10.78 -21.14
C LEU A 594 -46.75 10.45 -20.23
N HIS A 595 -46.52 10.22 -18.94
CA HIS A 595 -47.60 9.99 -17.96
C HIS A 595 -48.56 11.17 -17.88
N TYR A 596 -48.06 12.41 -17.94
CA TYR A 596 -48.90 13.59 -18.06
C TYR A 596 -49.77 13.57 -19.33
N GLN A 597 -49.22 13.21 -20.50
CA GLN A 597 -49.97 13.09 -21.76
C GLN A 597 -51.01 11.96 -21.72
N TRP A 598 -50.75 10.88 -20.98
CA TRP A 598 -51.69 9.78 -20.75
C TRP A 598 -52.68 10.03 -19.60
N ASN A 599 -52.57 11.17 -18.92
CA ASN A 599 -53.39 11.53 -17.75
C ASN A 599 -53.22 10.55 -16.57
N GLU A 600 -52.02 10.02 -16.38
CA GLU A 600 -51.60 9.15 -15.28
C GLU A 600 -50.86 9.99 -14.22
N LEU A 601 -51.60 10.79 -13.44
CA LEU A 601 -51.01 11.85 -12.60
C LEU A 601 -50.41 11.37 -11.26
N GLU A 602 -50.58 10.08 -10.92
CA GLU A 602 -50.11 9.49 -9.65
C GLU A 602 -48.76 8.75 -9.78
N THR A 603 -48.30 8.53 -11.01
CA THR A 603 -47.04 7.88 -11.40
C THR A 603 -46.08 8.90 -11.97
#